data_AF-A0A1I2D6V8-F1
#
_entry.id   AF-A0A1I2D6V8-F1
#
_cell.length_a   1.000
_cell.length_b   1.000
_cell.length_c   1.000
_cell.angle_alpha   90.00
_cell.angle_beta   90.00
_cell.angle_gamma   90.00
#
_symmetry.space_group_name_H-M   'P 1'
#
loop_
_entity.id
_entity.type
_entity.pdbx_description
1 polymer ?
#
loop_
_entity_poly.entity_id
_entity_poly.type
_entity_poly.pdbx_seq_one_letter_code
_entity_poly.pdbx_strand_id
1 'polypeptide(L)'
;MRRRRYPSIDRLSGSCTADLGRLERARFWPEATAEAFWHWKALAHGPLRRIADPFTAQRCGIPGCCDPAYFRDHLEAVLHALPKKSSRELRALVSALDDKILTRAKAIQVDNLDVPWWRDQL
;
A
#
# COMPACT_ATOMS: atom_id res chain seq x y z
N MET A 1 5.49 -8.83 -22.07
CA MET A 1 5.53 -7.68 -21.15
C MET A 1 6.64 -7.90 -20.13
N ARG A 2 7.71 -7.08 -20.14
CA ARG A 2 8.76 -7.14 -19.12
C ARG A 2 8.13 -6.67 -17.80
N ARG A 3 7.85 -7.60 -16.88
CA ARG A 3 7.39 -7.22 -15.53
C ARG A 3 8.47 -6.35 -14.92
N ARG A 4 8.11 -5.11 -14.57
CA ARG A 4 9.00 -4.22 -13.83
C ARG A 4 9.24 -4.88 -12.48
N ARG A 5 10.49 -5.26 -12.20
CA ARG A 5 10.83 -5.83 -10.89
C ARG A 5 10.69 -4.72 -9.85
N TYR A 6 9.80 -4.88 -8.89
CA TYR A 6 9.67 -3.92 -7.81
C TYR A 6 10.82 -4.10 -6.83
N PRO A 7 11.37 -3.01 -6.26
CA PRO A 7 12.41 -3.15 -5.25
C PRO A 7 11.87 -3.91 -4.04
N SER A 8 12.72 -4.76 -3.45
CA SER A 8 12.39 -5.47 -2.23
C SER A 8 12.05 -4.48 -1.10
N ILE A 9 11.18 -4.91 -0.18
CA ILE A 9 10.83 -4.11 0.99
C ILE A 9 12.01 -4.17 1.97
N ASP A 10 12.77 -3.09 2.05
CA ASP A 10 13.87 -2.95 2.99
C ASP A 10 13.39 -3.09 4.45
N ARG A 11 14.27 -3.55 5.34
CA ARG A 11 14.06 -3.69 6.79
C ARG A 11 13.12 -4.82 7.24
N LEU A 12 12.63 -5.65 6.33
CA LEU A 12 11.99 -6.92 6.71
C LEU A 12 13.04 -7.98 7.06
N SER A 13 12.75 -8.80 8.07
CA SER A 13 13.57 -9.97 8.36
C SER A 13 13.52 -10.99 7.21
N GLY A 14 14.56 -11.82 7.08
CA GLY A 14 14.56 -12.92 6.11
C GLY A 14 13.37 -13.88 6.29
N SER A 15 12.93 -14.10 7.54
CA SER A 15 11.72 -14.88 7.84
C SER A 15 10.45 -14.23 7.32
N CYS A 16 10.31 -12.91 7.46
CA CYS A 16 9.16 -12.18 6.96
C CYS A 16 9.13 -12.19 5.41
N THR A 17 10.28 -12.00 4.76
CA THR A 17 10.41 -12.09 3.30
C THR A 17 10.04 -13.49 2.80
N ALA A 18 10.43 -14.55 3.51
CA ALA A 18 10.05 -15.92 3.16
C ALA A 18 8.55 -16.18 3.35
N ASP A 19 7.93 -15.64 4.41
CA ASP A 19 6.48 -15.72 4.63
C ASP A 19 5.71 -14.99 3.54
N LEU A 20 6.14 -13.79 3.15
CA LEU A 20 5.58 -13.05 2.03
C LEU A 20 5.67 -13.86 0.74
N GLY A 21 6.86 -14.40 0.41
CA GLY A 21 7.04 -15.22 -0.78
C GLY A 21 6.21 -16.52 -0.77
N ARG A 22 5.91 -17.09 0.39
CA ARG A 22 4.95 -18.22 0.52
C ARG A 22 3.51 -17.76 0.29
N LEU A 23 3.11 -16.66 0.91
CA LEU A 23 1.76 -16.11 0.80
C LEU A 23 1.45 -15.68 -0.64
N GLU A 24 2.38 -14.97 -1.29
CA GLU A 24 2.24 -14.53 -2.67
C GLU A 24 2.03 -15.72 -3.61
N ARG A 25 2.86 -16.76 -3.51
CA ARG A 25 2.68 -17.99 -4.32
C ARG A 25 1.36 -18.72 -4.06
N ALA A 26 0.78 -18.58 -2.87
CA ALA A 26 -0.43 -19.29 -2.48
C ALA A 26 -1.73 -18.52 -2.82
N ARG A 27 -1.71 -17.18 -2.80
CA ARG A 27 -2.94 -16.36 -2.84
C ARG A 27 -2.87 -15.15 -3.77
N PHE A 28 -1.69 -14.76 -4.24
CA PHE A 28 -1.49 -13.56 -5.05
C PHE A 28 -0.56 -13.86 -6.24
N TRP A 29 -0.01 -12.84 -6.88
CA TRP A 29 1.09 -13.00 -7.83
C TRP A 29 2.44 -12.72 -7.16
N PRO A 30 3.54 -13.27 -7.70
CA PRO A 30 4.88 -12.92 -7.24
C PRO A 30 5.10 -11.40 -7.27
N GLU A 31 5.69 -10.88 -6.19
CA GLU A 31 6.00 -9.45 -5.99
C GLU A 31 4.79 -8.53 -5.80
N ALA A 32 3.56 -9.06 -5.67
CA ALA A 32 2.36 -8.25 -5.44
C ALA A 32 2.47 -7.35 -4.20
N THR A 33 3.09 -7.84 -3.12
CA THR A 33 3.28 -7.06 -1.90
C THR A 33 4.31 -5.95 -2.11
N ALA A 34 5.40 -6.26 -2.82
CA ALA A 34 6.45 -5.30 -3.13
C ALA A 34 5.93 -4.19 -4.07
N GLU A 35 5.09 -4.57 -5.04
CA GLU A 35 4.36 -3.65 -5.91
C GLU A 35 3.47 -2.70 -5.12
N ALA A 36 2.61 -3.25 -4.25
CA ALA A 36 1.70 -2.44 -3.44
C ALA A 36 2.47 -1.51 -2.48
N PHE A 37 3.51 -2.02 -1.83
CA PHE A 37 4.35 -1.22 -0.95
C PHE A 37 5.09 -0.11 -1.70
N TRP A 38 5.59 -0.38 -2.91
CA TRP A 38 6.26 0.63 -3.73
C TRP A 38 5.32 1.77 -4.11
N HIS A 39 4.09 1.47 -4.54
CA HIS A 39 3.09 2.49 -4.88
C HIS A 39 2.69 3.29 -3.65
N TRP A 40 2.49 2.64 -2.50
CA TRP A 40 2.16 3.32 -1.25
C TRP A 40 3.29 4.25 -0.78
N LYS A 41 4.55 3.80 -0.88
CA LYS A 41 5.73 4.63 -0.61
C LYS A 41 5.84 5.80 -1.60
N ALA A 42 5.53 5.57 -2.87
CA ALA A 42 5.53 6.61 -3.90
C ALA A 42 4.44 7.67 -3.66
N LEU A 43 3.32 7.31 -3.05
CA LEU A 43 2.30 8.27 -2.60
C LEU A 43 2.80 9.07 -1.39
N ALA A 44 3.31 8.38 -0.36
CA ALA A 44 3.79 8.99 0.88
C ALA A 44 4.95 9.98 0.67
N HIS A 45 5.83 9.72 -0.29
CA HIS A 45 7.01 10.54 -0.58
C HIS A 45 6.89 11.36 -1.87
N GLY A 46 5.86 11.13 -2.68
CA GLY A 46 5.70 11.79 -3.98
C GLY A 46 5.19 13.22 -3.90
N PRO A 47 4.95 13.87 -5.04
CA PRO A 47 4.38 15.22 -5.10
C PRO A 47 3.02 15.33 -4.39
N LEU A 48 2.77 16.42 -3.66
CA LEU A 48 1.50 16.65 -2.94
C LEU A 48 0.27 16.58 -3.84
N ARG A 49 0.40 17.00 -5.11
CA ARG A 49 -0.67 16.88 -6.10
C ARG A 49 -1.22 15.47 -6.26
N ARG A 50 -0.42 14.41 -6.00
CA ARG A 50 -0.88 13.02 -6.06
C ARG A 50 -1.75 12.59 -4.87
N ILE A 51 -1.74 13.35 -3.78
CA ILE A 51 -2.64 13.15 -2.64
C ILE A 51 -3.92 13.95 -2.87
N ALA A 52 -3.81 15.11 -3.54
CA ALA A 52 -4.93 15.99 -3.88
C ALA A 52 -5.68 15.58 -5.16
N ASP A 53 -5.18 14.62 -5.93
CA ASP A 53 -5.70 14.28 -7.26
C ASP A 53 -6.98 13.43 -7.13
N PRO A 54 -8.15 13.92 -7.60
CA PRO A 54 -9.39 13.13 -7.59
C PRO A 54 -9.27 11.81 -8.36
N PHE A 55 -8.38 11.71 -9.36
CA PHE A 55 -8.13 10.46 -10.09
C PHE A 55 -7.31 9.44 -9.30
N THR A 56 -6.62 9.88 -8.25
CA THR A 56 -6.00 8.97 -7.26
C THR A 56 -6.97 8.50 -6.19
N ALA A 57 -8.24 8.88 -6.27
CA ALA A 57 -9.23 8.44 -5.32
C ALA A 57 -10.48 7.88 -6.03
N GLN A 58 -10.70 8.17 -7.32
CA GLN A 58 -11.59 7.39 -8.16
C GLN A 58 -11.03 6.01 -8.49
N ARG A 59 -11.74 4.98 -8.02
CA ARG A 59 -11.66 3.62 -8.58
C ARG A 59 -11.94 3.72 -10.08
N CYS A 60 -10.91 3.65 -10.91
CA CYS A 60 -11.08 3.59 -12.37
C CYS A 60 -11.85 2.35 -12.87
N GLY A 61 -12.35 1.49 -11.96
CA GLY A 61 -13.22 0.35 -12.25
C GLY A 61 -12.52 -0.80 -12.98
N ILE A 62 -11.26 -0.61 -13.36
CA ILE A 62 -10.42 -1.60 -14.05
C ILE A 62 -9.58 -2.32 -13.00
N PRO A 63 -9.73 -3.65 -12.83
CA PRO A 63 -8.84 -4.43 -11.98
C PRO A 63 -7.37 -4.21 -12.38
N GLY A 64 -6.56 -3.69 -11.45
CA GLY A 64 -5.14 -3.40 -11.67
C GLY A 64 -4.82 -2.00 -12.22
N CYS A 65 -5.80 -1.12 -12.35
CA CYS A 65 -5.55 0.28 -12.66
C CYS A 65 -5.30 1.08 -11.37
N CYS A 66 -4.12 1.68 -11.33
CA CYS A 66 -3.46 2.70 -10.50
C CYS A 66 -4.19 3.42 -9.34
N ASP A 67 -5.19 2.84 -8.70
CA ASP A 67 -5.84 3.38 -7.52
C ASP A 67 -4.97 3.10 -6.26
N PRO A 68 -4.49 4.12 -5.55
CA PRO A 68 -3.82 3.97 -4.27
C PRO A 68 -4.61 3.13 -3.25
N ALA A 69 -5.95 3.21 -3.24
CA ALA A 69 -6.78 2.44 -2.33
C ALA A 69 -6.65 0.94 -2.58
N TYR A 70 -6.54 0.53 -3.85
CA TYR A 70 -6.29 -0.87 -4.22
C TYR A 70 -4.99 -1.41 -3.61
N PHE A 71 -3.90 -0.62 -3.67
CA PHE A 71 -2.63 -1.03 -3.07
C PHE A 71 -2.71 -1.10 -1.55
N ARG A 72 -3.46 -0.19 -0.90
CA ARG A 72 -3.63 -0.23 0.55
C ARG A 72 -4.50 -1.39 1.03
N ASP A 73 -5.55 -1.72 0.28
CA ASP A 73 -6.40 -2.89 0.52
C ASP A 73 -5.59 -4.19 0.34
N HIS A 74 -4.71 -4.25 -0.67
CA HIS A 74 -3.80 -5.39 -0.84
C HIS A 74 -2.86 -5.54 0.37
N LEU A 75 -2.24 -4.45 0.84
CA LEU A 75 -1.39 -4.47 2.03
C LEU A 75 -2.18 -4.90 3.29
N GLU A 76 -3.43 -4.47 3.42
CA GLU A 76 -4.31 -4.89 4.51
C GLU A 76 -4.59 -6.40 4.46
N ALA A 77 -4.94 -6.93 3.28
CA ALA A 77 -5.18 -8.36 3.09
C ALA A 77 -3.93 -9.21 3.41
N VAL A 78 -2.75 -8.75 3.00
CA VAL A 78 -1.47 -9.39 3.35
C VAL A 78 -1.23 -9.36 4.86
N LEU A 79 -1.46 -8.22 5.51
CA LEU A 79 -1.29 -8.07 6.96
C LEU A 79 -2.20 -9.00 7.77
N HIS A 80 -3.41 -9.29 7.27
CA HIS A 80 -4.36 -10.23 7.87
C HIS A 80 -4.00 -11.69 7.62
N ALA A 81 -3.37 -12.01 6.49
CA ALA A 81 -3.03 -13.38 6.13
C ALA A 81 -1.65 -13.83 6.63
N LEU A 82 -0.77 -12.91 7.02
CA LEU A 82 0.57 -13.21 7.52
C LEU A 82 0.56 -13.78 8.96
N PRO A 83 1.54 -14.63 9.31
CA PRO A 83 1.81 -14.98 10.70
C PRO A 83 2.04 -13.73 11.56
N LYS A 84 1.64 -13.78 12.83
CA LYS A 84 1.64 -12.62 13.75
C LYS A 84 2.98 -11.87 13.79
N LYS A 85 4.12 -12.56 13.76
CA LYS A 85 5.45 -11.94 13.79
C LYS A 85 5.72 -11.12 12.51
N SER A 86 5.58 -11.75 11.35
CA SER A 86 5.77 -11.14 10.03
C SER A 86 4.77 -10.02 9.76
N SER A 87 3.51 -10.20 10.20
CA SER A 87 2.47 -9.16 10.17
C SER A 87 2.88 -7.92 10.97
N ARG A 88 3.53 -8.06 12.14
CA ARG A 88 4.01 -6.89 12.90
C ARG A 88 5.13 -6.14 12.20
N GLU A 89 6.08 -6.85 11.61
CA GLU A 89 7.19 -6.24 10.86
C GLU A 89 6.67 -5.42 9.67
N LEU A 90 5.80 -6.02 8.85
CA LEU A 90 5.18 -5.32 7.73
C LEU A 90 4.29 -4.17 8.21
N ARG A 91 3.51 -4.36 9.28
CA ARG A 91 2.62 -3.33 9.84
C ARG A 91 3.40 -2.09 10.26
N ALA A 92 4.55 -2.25 10.89
CA ALA A 92 5.38 -1.11 11.31
C ALA A 92 5.79 -0.23 10.10
N LEU A 93 6.13 -0.86 8.96
CA LEU A 93 6.50 -0.13 7.75
C LEU A 93 5.29 0.53 7.09
N VAL A 94 4.16 -0.18 6.99
CA VAL A 94 2.92 0.35 6.40
C VAL A 94 2.37 1.51 7.24
N SER A 95 2.31 1.37 8.56
CA SER A 95 1.83 2.43 9.46
C SER A 95 2.68 3.70 9.38
N ALA A 96 4.00 3.60 9.25
CA ALA A 96 4.86 4.77 9.07
C ALA A 96 4.57 5.53 7.75
N LEU A 97 4.13 4.81 6.70
CA LEU A 97 3.69 5.42 5.45
C LEU A 97 2.30 6.03 5.58
N ASP A 98 1.37 5.33 6.25
CA ASP A 98 0.02 5.81 6.54
C ASP A 98 0.08 7.15 7.30
N ASP A 99 0.87 7.22 8.39
CA ASP A 99 1.03 8.43 9.20
C ASP A 99 1.57 9.61 8.37
N LYS A 100 2.50 9.33 7.46
CA LYS A 100 3.07 10.35 6.57
C LYS A 100 2.04 10.86 5.57
N ILE A 101 1.26 9.97 4.97
CA ILE A 101 0.20 10.34 4.02
C ILE A 101 -0.85 11.18 4.75
N LEU A 102 -1.31 10.73 5.94
CA LEU A 102 -2.24 11.46 6.79
C LEU A 102 -1.76 12.86 7.15
N THR A 103 -0.50 12.98 7.57
CA THR A 103 0.10 14.29 7.91
C THR A 103 0.09 15.23 6.71
N ARG A 104 0.39 14.70 5.51
CA ARG A 104 0.41 15.47 4.27
C ARG A 104 -0.99 15.83 3.79
N ALA A 105 -1.96 14.92 3.92
CA ALA A 105 -3.36 15.16 3.59
C ALA A 105 -3.98 16.25 4.47
N LYS A 106 -3.68 16.25 5.78
CA LYS A 106 -4.08 17.32 6.70
C LYS A 106 -3.51 18.69 6.31
N ALA A 107 -2.25 18.72 5.87
CA ALA A 107 -1.57 19.96 5.48
C ALA A 107 -2.21 20.63 4.25
N ILE A 108 -2.88 19.86 3.40
CA ILE A 108 -3.60 20.39 2.23
C ILE A 108 -5.10 20.53 2.46
N GLN A 109 -5.57 20.38 3.71
CA GLN A 109 -6.99 20.44 4.11
C GLN A 109 -7.88 19.53 3.24
N VAL A 110 -7.55 18.24 3.15
CA VAL A 110 -8.54 17.27 2.62
C VAL A 110 -9.66 17.14 3.66
N ASP A 111 -10.81 17.74 3.38
CA ASP A 111 -11.91 18.04 4.32
C ASP A 111 -12.66 16.84 4.94
N ASN A 112 -12.21 15.59 4.81
CA ASN A 112 -12.98 14.45 5.30
C ASN A 112 -12.11 13.30 5.88
N LEU A 113 -12.10 13.14 7.21
CA LEU A 113 -11.27 12.15 7.94
C LEU A 113 -12.08 11.18 8.83
N ASP A 114 -13.40 11.28 8.87
CA ASP A 114 -14.25 10.52 9.83
C ASP A 114 -14.69 9.13 9.32
N VAL A 115 -14.19 8.73 8.15
CA VAL A 115 -14.25 7.39 7.53
C VAL A 115 -12.82 6.87 7.36
N PRO A 116 -12.56 5.55 7.15
CA PRO A 116 -11.21 5.10 6.80
C PRO A 116 -10.73 5.91 5.59
N TRP A 117 -9.81 6.83 5.84
CA TRP A 117 -9.50 7.97 4.97
C TRP A 117 -8.99 7.59 3.56
N TRP A 118 -8.76 6.30 3.31
CA TRP A 118 -8.37 5.74 2.01
C TRP A 118 -9.53 5.04 1.25
N ARG A 119 -10.76 4.98 1.77
CA ARG A 119 -11.88 4.23 1.16
C ARG A 119 -13.04 5.05 0.55
N ASP A 120 -13.18 6.35 0.81
CA ASP A 120 -14.39 7.12 0.43
C ASP A 120 -14.23 8.08 -0.77
N GLN A 121 -13.96 7.53 -1.96
CA GLN A 121 -14.26 8.21 -3.24
C GLN A 121 -14.98 7.25 -4.21
N LEU A 122 -16.25 6.96 -3.88
CA LEU A 122 -17.25 6.55 -4.87
C LEU A 122 -18.37 7.58 -4.91
#